data_AF-A0A7C2VTB9-F1
#
_entry.id   AF-A0A7C2VTB9-F1
#
_cell.length_a   1.000
_cell.length_b   1.000
_cell.length_c   1.000
_cell.angle_alpha   90.00
_cell.angle_beta   90.00
_cell.angle_gamma   90.00
#
_symmetry.space_group_name_H-M   'P 1'
#
loop_
_entity.id
_entity.type
_entity.pdbx_description
1 polymer ?
#
loop_
_entity_poly.entity_id
_entity_poly.type
_entity_poly.pdbx_seq_one_letter_code
_entity_poly.pdbx_strand_id
1 'polypeptide(L)'
;MLSRPRSGRDIRALIIAIMIGLTVTMFVFVLGKYFLPGGMRTYRIVVARKDIKAWERITPEDVELVEVRAKKLSPYYFTSISQVIGRAPVVSIRSGQKLHQGMFRVPEQELSRVLPEGTYGFVFPLNTPSLYLQAQNLMPGDRIDVLAEIR
;
A
#
# COMPACT_ATOMS: atom_id res chain seq x y z
N MET A 1 32.49 52.77 -2.56
CA MET A 1 33.31 52.91 -3.79
C MET A 1 33.22 51.62 -4.58
N LEU A 2 32.40 51.59 -5.64
CA LEU A 2 32.27 50.42 -6.52
C LEU A 2 33.43 50.44 -7.53
N SER A 3 34.31 49.44 -7.43
CA SER A 3 35.47 49.29 -8.31
C SER A 3 34.98 49.02 -9.74
N ARG A 4 35.22 49.97 -10.66
CA ARG A 4 34.88 49.81 -12.08
C ARG A 4 35.86 48.79 -12.71
N PRO A 5 35.38 47.72 -13.37
CA PRO A 5 36.28 46.74 -14.00
C PRO A 5 37.08 47.41 -15.12
N ARG A 6 38.41 47.37 -15.01
CA ARG A 6 39.38 47.97 -15.92
C ARG A 6 40.09 46.87 -16.71
N SER A 7 39.37 46.17 -17.58
CA SER A 7 39.84 45.58 -18.85
C SER A 7 38.98 44.39 -19.26
N GLY A 8 38.95 44.07 -20.56
CA GLY A 8 38.31 42.87 -21.08
C GLY A 8 38.89 41.56 -20.54
N ARG A 9 40.08 41.57 -19.91
CA ARG A 9 40.65 40.40 -19.22
C ARG A 9 39.93 40.10 -17.91
N ASP A 10 39.50 41.12 -17.17
CA ASP A 10 38.79 40.96 -15.89
C ASP A 10 37.37 40.41 -16.12
N ILE A 11 36.71 40.86 -17.19
CA ILE A 11 35.39 40.34 -17.58
C ILE A 11 35.49 38.88 -18.03
N ARG A 12 36.53 38.51 -18.80
CA ARG A 12 36.76 37.11 -19.19
C ARG A 12 37.06 36.22 -17.99
N ALA A 13 37.87 36.71 -17.05
CA ALA A 13 38.17 35.99 -15.81
C ALA A 13 36.91 35.75 -14.96
N LEU A 14 36.04 36.77 -14.85
CA LEU A 14 34.76 36.65 -14.16
C LEU A 14 33.85 35.59 -14.82
N ILE A 15 33.72 35.60 -16.14
CA ILE A 15 32.90 34.63 -16.88
C ILE A 15 33.42 33.21 -16.67
N ILE A 16 34.74 33.00 -16.72
CA ILE A 16 35.36 31.69 -16.48
C ILE A 16 35.10 31.22 -15.04
N ALA A 17 35.23 32.11 -14.05
CA ALA A 17 34.97 31.77 -12.66
C ALA A 17 33.51 31.37 -12.43
N ILE A 18 32.56 32.09 -13.04
CA ILE A 18 31.12 31.75 -12.97
C ILE A 18 30.87 30.38 -13.62
N MET A 19 31.43 30.14 -14.82
CA MET A 19 31.28 28.87 -15.52
C MET A 19 31.81 27.72 -14.67
N ILE A 20 33.03 27.82 -14.15
CA ILE A 20 33.64 26.78 -13.28
C ILE A 20 32.78 26.55 -12.04
N GLY A 21 32.33 27.61 -11.37
CA GLY A 21 31.46 27.50 -10.20
C GLY A 21 30.16 26.75 -10.51
N LEU A 22 29.57 27.04 -11.68
CA LEU A 22 28.33 26.40 -12.14
C LEU A 22 28.57 24.92 -12.50
N THR A 23 29.70 24.59 -13.16
CA THR A 23 30.07 23.20 -13.45
C THR A 23 30.32 22.41 -12.17
N VAL A 24 31.05 22.97 -11.20
CA VAL A 24 31.31 22.33 -9.90
C VAL A 24 30.01 22.10 -9.13
N THR A 25 29.11 23.09 -9.09
CA THR A 25 27.81 22.97 -8.41
C THR A 25 26.94 21.91 -9.07
N MET A 26 26.89 21.89 -10.41
CA MET A 26 26.16 20.86 -11.16
C MET A 26 26.76 19.47 -10.92
N PHE A 27 28.09 19.35 -10.93
CA PHE A 27 28.79 18.10 -10.69
C PHE A 27 28.52 17.58 -9.28
N VAL A 28 28.60 18.42 -8.25
CA VAL A 28 28.26 18.07 -6.86
C VAL A 28 26.80 17.66 -6.73
N PHE A 29 25.86 18.31 -7.42
CA PHE A 29 24.44 17.97 -7.35
C PHE A 29 24.13 16.63 -8.06
N VAL A 30 24.76 16.38 -9.21
CA VAL A 30 24.61 15.13 -9.97
C VAL A 30 25.25 13.99 -9.18
N LEU A 31 26.49 14.12 -8.73
CA LEU A 31 27.15 13.13 -7.87
C LEU A 31 26.42 12.94 -6.55
N GLY A 32 25.90 14.01 -5.95
CA GLY A 32 25.07 13.95 -4.76
C GLY A 32 23.85 13.04 -4.98
N LYS A 33 23.18 13.09 -6.13
CA LYS A 33 22.08 12.16 -6.44
C LYS A 33 22.52 10.71 -6.62
N TYR A 34 23.74 10.45 -7.12
CA TYR A 34 24.29 9.11 -7.26
C TYR A 34 24.88 8.55 -5.96
N PHE A 35 25.41 9.41 -5.09
CA PHE A 35 26.04 9.07 -3.82
C PHE A 35 25.13 9.21 -2.60
N LEU A 36 24.01 9.94 -2.69
CA LEU A 36 22.96 9.91 -1.66
C LEU A 36 22.40 8.49 -1.64
N PRO A 37 22.61 7.73 -0.56
CA PRO A 37 22.08 6.40 -0.47
C PRO A 37 20.56 6.57 -0.40
N GLY A 38 19.88 6.34 -1.52
CA GLY A 38 18.60 5.64 -1.53
C GLY A 38 18.84 4.21 -1.04
N GLY A 39 19.43 4.10 0.15
CA GLY A 39 20.05 2.92 0.69
C GLY A 39 18.97 1.90 0.92
N MET A 40 19.22 0.69 0.47
CA MET A 40 18.38 -0.42 0.86
C MET A 40 18.38 -0.49 2.38
N ARG A 41 17.21 -0.28 2.97
CA ARG A 41 16.99 -0.50 4.40
C ARG A 41 16.54 -1.94 4.57
N THR A 42 17.00 -2.56 5.65
CA THR A 42 16.52 -3.89 6.05
C THR A 42 15.24 -3.71 6.85
N TYR A 43 14.18 -4.40 6.46
CA TYR A 43 12.90 -4.45 7.17
C TYR A 43 12.62 -5.88 7.59
N ARG A 44 11.98 -6.09 8.74
CA ARG A 44 11.46 -7.40 9.14
C ARG A 44 9.98 -7.47 8.77
N ILE A 45 9.61 -8.51 8.04
CA ILE A 45 8.22 -8.77 7.65
C ILE A 45 7.81 -10.19 7.97
N VAL A 46 6.51 -10.39 8.14
CA VAL A 46 5.94 -11.72 8.37
C VAL A 46 5.78 -12.45 7.04
N VAL A 47 6.29 -13.68 6.97
CA VAL A 47 6.12 -14.62 5.86
C VAL A 47 5.50 -15.92 6.37
N ALA A 48 4.85 -16.67 5.48
CA ALA A 48 4.30 -17.98 5.80
C ALA A 48 5.43 -19.02 5.82
N ARG A 49 5.53 -19.81 6.89
CA ARG A 49 6.51 -20.89 7.02
C ARG A 49 6.08 -22.13 6.23
N LYS A 50 4.78 -22.40 6.17
CA LYS A 50 4.15 -23.49 5.41
C LYS A 50 2.95 -22.97 4.62
N ASP A 51 2.35 -23.84 3.82
CA ASP A 51 1.09 -23.53 3.15
C ASP A 51 -0.05 -23.39 4.18
N ILE A 52 -0.82 -22.31 4.05
CA ILE A 52 -1.97 -21.97 4.91
C ILE A 52 -3.20 -21.91 4.01
N LYS A 53 -4.25 -22.65 4.35
CA LYS A 53 -5.47 -22.65 3.53
C LYS A 53 -6.29 -21.39 3.78
N ALA A 54 -7.10 -21.01 2.79
CA ALA A 54 -8.11 -19.98 3.01
C ALA A 54 -9.01 -20.36 4.20
N TRP A 55 -9.35 -19.36 5.00
CA TRP A 55 -10.20 -19.44 6.20
C TRP A 55 -9.60 -20.21 7.38
N GLU A 56 -8.37 -20.71 7.26
CA GLU A 56 -7.65 -21.36 8.35
C GLU A 56 -7.07 -20.31 9.32
N ARG A 57 -7.20 -20.54 10.63
CA ARG A 57 -6.63 -19.62 11.62
C ARG A 57 -5.12 -19.79 11.68
N ILE A 58 -4.40 -18.67 11.61
CA ILE A 58 -2.95 -18.66 11.70
C ILE A 58 -2.49 -18.87 13.15
N THR A 59 -1.62 -19.84 13.35
CA THR A 59 -0.91 -20.10 14.61
C THR A 59 0.53 -19.57 14.55
N PRO A 60 1.24 -19.46 15.71
CA PRO A 60 2.63 -19.01 15.73
C PRO A 60 3.58 -19.89 14.89
N GLU A 61 3.27 -21.17 14.70
CA GLU A 61 4.10 -22.12 13.97
C GLU A 61 3.99 -21.96 12.44
N ASP A 62 2.94 -21.29 11.97
CA ASP A 62 2.63 -21.13 10.55
C ASP A 62 3.39 -19.97 9.90
N VAL A 63 3.98 -19.09 10.70
CA VAL A 63 4.58 -17.83 10.25
C VAL A 63 5.93 -17.58 10.88
N GLU A 64 6.75 -16.77 10.22
CA GLU A 64 8.05 -16.34 10.71
C GLU A 64 8.38 -14.91 10.27
N LEU A 65 9.39 -14.30 10.91
CA LEU A 65 9.91 -13.00 10.51
C LEU A 65 11.13 -13.18 9.60
N VAL A 66 11.08 -12.58 8.43
CA VAL A 66 12.20 -12.56 7.48
C VAL A 66 12.67 -11.12 7.23
N GLU A 67 13.98 -10.96 7.14
CA GLU A 67 14.63 -9.70 6.79
C GLU A 67 14.63 -9.49 5.28
N VAL A 68 14.04 -8.38 4.84
CA VAL A 68 13.96 -7.99 3.43
C VAL A 68 14.63 -6.64 3.25
N ARG A 69 15.57 -6.60 2.30
CA ARG A 69 16.23 -5.36 1.88
C ARG A 69 15.38 -4.68 0.81
N ALA A 70 14.90 -3.47 1.12
CA ALA A 70 14.09 -2.69 0.19
C ALA A 70 14.40 -1.20 0.35
N LYS A 71 14.20 -0.41 -0.71
CA LYS A 71 14.26 1.06 -0.61
C LYS A 71 13.08 1.60 0.21
N LYS A 72 11.91 1.00 0.02
CA LYS A 72 10.66 1.34 0.73
C LYS A 72 9.84 0.06 0.92
N LEU A 73 9.34 -0.15 2.12
CA LEU A 73 8.39 -1.22 2.41
C LEU A 73 6.96 -0.71 2.20
N SER A 74 6.09 -1.56 1.65
CA SER A 74 4.66 -1.27 1.63
C SER A 74 4.12 -1.21 3.07
N PRO A 75 3.30 -0.21 3.45
CA PRO A 75 2.75 -0.09 4.80
C PRO A 75 1.77 -1.22 5.17
N TYR A 76 1.33 -1.99 4.18
CA TYR A 76 0.36 -3.06 4.35
C TYR A 76 0.99 -4.43 4.66
N TYR A 77 2.33 -4.55 4.65
CA TYR A 77 2.99 -5.76 5.14
C TYR A 77 2.93 -5.80 6.67
N PHE A 78 2.70 -6.99 7.21
CA PHE A 78 2.85 -7.19 8.65
C PHE A 78 4.33 -7.18 9.03
N THR A 79 4.66 -6.47 10.11
CA THR A 79 6.01 -6.36 10.65
C THR A 79 6.18 -7.08 11.98
N SER A 80 5.08 -7.62 12.54
CA SER A 80 5.07 -8.40 13.76
C SER A 80 4.15 -9.60 13.62
N ILE A 81 4.60 -10.77 14.11
CA ILE A 81 3.83 -12.01 14.13
C ILE A 81 2.51 -11.84 14.92
N SER A 82 2.55 -11.06 16.01
CA SER A 82 1.36 -10.80 16.84
C SER A 82 0.21 -10.13 16.09
N GLN A 83 0.48 -9.43 14.98
CA GLN A 83 -0.55 -8.81 14.15
C GLN A 83 -1.35 -9.83 13.35
N VAL A 84 -0.81 -11.04 13.17
CA VAL A 84 -1.30 -12.06 12.24
C VAL A 84 -1.90 -13.25 12.98
N ILE A 85 -1.37 -13.61 14.15
CA ILE A 85 -1.88 -14.72 14.97
C ILE A 85 -3.39 -14.58 15.20
N GLY A 86 -4.13 -15.67 15.01
CA GLY A 86 -5.57 -15.74 15.21
C GLY A 86 -6.40 -15.15 14.07
N ARG A 87 -5.79 -14.47 13.09
CA ARG A 87 -6.47 -14.06 11.87
C ARG A 87 -6.63 -15.25 10.91
N ALA A 88 -7.62 -15.17 10.03
CA ALA A 88 -7.84 -16.12 8.95
C ALA A 88 -7.72 -15.40 7.60
N PRO A 89 -6.89 -15.90 6.67
CA PRO A 89 -6.76 -15.31 5.35
C PRO A 89 -7.97 -15.69 4.48
N VAL A 90 -8.42 -14.80 3.60
CA VAL A 90 -9.53 -15.07 2.66
C VAL A 90 -9.07 -15.80 1.40
N VAL A 91 -7.75 -15.96 1.24
CA VAL A 91 -7.09 -16.67 0.13
C VAL A 91 -6.07 -17.66 0.69
N SER A 92 -5.78 -18.72 -0.06
CA SER A 92 -4.69 -19.64 0.31
C SER A 92 -3.33 -18.97 0.16
N ILE A 93 -2.45 -19.19 1.13
CA ILE A 93 -1.10 -18.61 1.21
C ILE A 93 -0.09 -19.75 1.08
N ARG A 94 0.91 -19.58 0.22
CA ARG A 94 1.99 -20.56 0.05
C ARG A 94 3.13 -20.32 1.02
N SER A 95 3.89 -21.37 1.33
CA SER A 95 5.16 -21.26 2.07
C SER A 95 6.10 -20.23 1.40
N GLY A 96 6.77 -19.43 2.23
CA GLY A 96 7.64 -18.32 1.84
C GLY A 96 6.90 -17.06 1.38
N GLN A 97 5.58 -17.09 1.26
CA GLN A 97 4.81 -15.93 0.79
C GLN A 97 4.72 -14.85 1.87
N LYS A 98 4.91 -13.60 1.45
CA LYS A 98 4.81 -12.42 2.33
C LYS A 98 3.36 -12.13 2.67
N LEU A 99 3.07 -11.94 3.96
CA LEU A 99 1.71 -11.67 4.41
C LEU A 99 1.39 -10.18 4.35
N HIS A 100 0.27 -9.87 3.71
CA HIS A 100 -0.22 -8.52 3.48
C HIS A 100 -1.63 -8.37 4.06
N GLN A 101 -1.96 -7.21 4.61
CA GLN A 101 -3.24 -6.96 5.28
C GLN A 101 -4.46 -7.31 4.42
N GLY A 102 -4.43 -6.98 3.12
CA GLY A 102 -5.51 -7.30 2.18
C GLY A 102 -5.74 -8.79 1.90
N MET A 103 -4.90 -9.69 2.40
CA MET A 103 -5.14 -11.15 2.32
C MET A 103 -6.06 -11.64 3.46
N PHE A 104 -6.38 -10.78 4.42
CA PHE A 104 -7.14 -11.11 5.61
C PHE A 104 -8.49 -10.44 5.60
N ARG A 105 -9.45 -11.07 6.26
CA ARG A 105 -10.74 -10.43 6.56
C ARG A 105 -10.46 -9.19 7.42
N VAL A 106 -11.01 -8.05 7.02
CA VAL A 106 -11.04 -6.87 7.88
C VAL A 106 -11.89 -7.26 9.11
N PRO A 107 -11.43 -7.03 10.36
CA PRO A 107 -12.28 -7.23 11.53
C PRO A 107 -13.57 -6.47 11.29
N GLU A 108 -14.72 -7.13 11.50
CA GLU A 108 -16.06 -6.59 11.24
C GLU A 108 -16.12 -5.11 11.66
N GLN A 109 -16.06 -4.22 10.68
CA GLN A 109 -16.76 -2.96 10.83
C GLN A 109 -18.21 -3.39 10.85
N GLU A 110 -18.89 -3.15 11.98
CA GLU A 110 -20.32 -3.37 12.07
C GLU A 110 -20.94 -2.73 10.82
N LEU A 111 -21.46 -3.57 9.92
CA LEU A 111 -22.25 -3.06 8.81
C LEU A 111 -23.32 -2.20 9.44
N SER A 112 -23.41 -0.94 9.03
CA SER A 112 -24.43 -0.02 9.52
C SER A 112 -25.78 -0.72 9.38
N ARG A 113 -26.36 -1.13 10.51
CA ARG A 113 -27.68 -1.79 10.57
C ARG A 113 -28.82 -0.81 10.24
N VAL A 114 -28.47 0.45 9.97
CA VAL A 114 -29.39 1.54 9.69
C VAL A 114 -29.41 1.75 8.18
N LEU A 115 -30.56 1.40 7.58
CA LEU A 115 -30.89 1.78 6.21
C LEU A 115 -31.05 3.31 6.15
N PRO A 116 -30.46 4.00 5.16
CA PRO A 116 -30.72 5.42 4.93
C PRO A 116 -32.22 5.72 4.77
N GLU A 117 -32.66 6.92 5.17
CA GLU A 117 -34.06 7.33 4.99
C GLU A 117 -34.49 7.21 3.52
N GLY A 118 -35.66 6.61 3.29
CA GLY A 118 -36.19 6.37 1.96
C GLY A 118 -35.63 5.13 1.25
N THR A 119 -34.78 4.33 1.89
CA THR A 119 -34.29 3.05 1.35
C THR A 119 -34.96 1.85 2.01
N TYR A 120 -35.04 0.74 1.27
CA TYR A 120 -35.60 -0.52 1.73
C TYR A 120 -34.55 -1.62 1.59
N GLY A 121 -34.41 -2.45 2.64
CA GLY A 121 -33.49 -3.59 2.64
C GLY A 121 -34.22 -4.88 2.30
N PHE A 122 -33.64 -5.67 1.40
CA PHE A 122 -34.09 -7.01 1.08
C PHE A 122 -32.99 -8.01 1.44
N VAL A 123 -33.34 -9.10 2.12
CA VAL A 123 -32.39 -10.17 2.46
C VAL A 123 -32.67 -11.36 1.55
N PHE A 124 -31.70 -11.69 0.72
CA PHE A 124 -31.77 -12.82 -0.20
C PHE A 124 -30.93 -13.98 0.30
N PRO A 125 -31.53 -15.11 0.67
CA PRO A 125 -30.78 -16.33 0.92
C PRO A 125 -30.12 -16.80 -0.38
N LEU A 126 -28.80 -17.01 -0.38
CA LEU A 126 -28.02 -17.42 -1.57
C LEU A 126 -28.48 -18.74 -2.21
N ASN A 127 -29.27 -19.53 -1.49
CA ASN A 127 -29.87 -20.77 -1.95
C ASN A 127 -31.24 -20.60 -2.64
N THR A 128 -31.72 -19.37 -2.84
CA THR A 128 -33.02 -19.12 -3.47
C THR A 128 -32.86 -18.90 -4.98
N PRO A 129 -33.47 -19.74 -5.85
CA PRO A 129 -33.24 -19.69 -7.30
C PRO A 129 -33.77 -18.45 -8.03
N SER A 130 -34.54 -17.58 -7.37
CA SER A 130 -35.17 -16.44 -8.04
C SER A 130 -35.20 -15.18 -7.17
N LEU A 131 -34.27 -14.27 -7.46
CA LEU A 131 -34.31 -12.86 -7.04
C LEU A 131 -35.57 -12.14 -7.59
N TYR A 132 -36.15 -12.68 -8.66
CA TYR A 132 -37.27 -12.11 -9.41
C TYR A 132 -38.56 -11.89 -8.60
N LEU A 133 -38.84 -12.69 -7.57
CA LEU A 133 -40.12 -12.62 -6.85
C LEU A 133 -40.17 -11.53 -5.79
N GLN A 134 -39.04 -11.04 -5.28
CA GLN A 134 -38.98 -10.00 -4.25
C GLN A 134 -38.60 -8.62 -4.82
N ALA A 135 -38.11 -8.59 -6.06
CA ALA A 135 -37.73 -7.39 -6.81
C ALA A 135 -38.92 -6.66 -7.46
N GLN A 136 -40.17 -7.04 -7.19
CA GLN A 136 -41.35 -6.51 -7.89
C GLN A 136 -41.63 -5.02 -7.64
N ASN A 137 -40.97 -4.42 -6.63
CA ASN A 137 -41.09 -2.99 -6.32
C ASN A 137 -39.95 -2.14 -6.92
N LEU A 138 -39.03 -2.73 -7.69
CA LEU A 138 -37.96 -1.99 -8.36
C LEU A 138 -38.49 -1.37 -9.65
N MET A 139 -38.31 -0.07 -9.81
CA MET A 139 -38.63 0.67 -11.03
C MET A 139 -37.37 0.93 -11.86
N PRO A 140 -37.48 1.05 -13.20
CA PRO A 140 -36.38 1.53 -14.02
C PRO A 140 -35.87 2.89 -13.52
N GLY A 141 -34.59 2.96 -13.13
CA GLY A 141 -33.95 4.16 -12.59
C GLY A 141 -33.59 4.06 -11.10
N ASP A 142 -34.08 3.05 -10.39
CA ASP A 142 -33.70 2.81 -8.99
C ASP A 142 -32.23 2.45 -8.86
N ARG A 143 -31.61 2.92 -7.76
CA ARG A 143 -30.24 2.56 -7.40
C ARG A 143 -30.27 1.44 -6.37
N ILE A 144 -29.49 0.40 -6.63
CA ILE A 144 -29.44 -0.81 -5.81
C ILE A 144 -28.00 -0.98 -5.32
N ASP A 145 -27.83 -1.00 -3.99
CA ASP A 145 -26.58 -1.37 -3.34
C ASP A 145 -26.69 -2.82 -2.86
N VAL A 146 -25.79 -3.69 -3.31
CA VAL A 146 -25.78 -5.12 -2.97
C VAL A 146 -24.75 -5.38 -1.89
N LEU A 147 -25.20 -5.91 -0.76
CA LEU A 147 -24.36 -6.34 0.35
C LEU A 147 -24.43 -7.87 0.45
N ALA A 148 -23.28 -8.53 0.40
CA ALA A 148 -23.16 -9.97 0.56
C ALA A 148 -22.48 -10.30 1.89
N GLU A 149 -23.17 -11.05 2.75
CA GLU A 149 -22.60 -11.62 3.97
C GLU A 149 -22.30 -13.11 3.73
N ILE A 150 -21.03 -13.50 3.89
CA ILE A 150 -20.62 -14.91 3.86
C ILE A 150 -20.42 -15.32 5.32
N ARG A 151 -21.32 -16.18 5.81
CA ARG A 151 -21.25 -16.79 7.15
C ARG A 151 -20.56 -18.14 7.10
#